data_AF-A0A242N4G6-F1
#
_entry.id   AF-A0A242N4G6-F1
#
_cell.length_a   1.000
_cell.length_b   1.000
_cell.length_c   1.000
_cell.angle_alpha   90.00
_cell.angle_beta   90.00
_cell.angle_gamma   90.00
#
_symmetry.space_group_name_H-M   'P 1'
#
loop_
_entity.id
_entity.type
_entity.pdbx_description
1 polymer ?
#
loop_
_entity_poly.entity_id
_entity_poly.type
_entity_poly.pdbx_seq_one_letter_code
_entity_poly.pdbx_strand_id
1 'polypeptide(L)' 'MRAQTPQPPDPPFTPEPPSPSPQEPPDTVPDPTREPPSPPSQPIGDPPPGPNETPHMSSTFH' A
#
# COMPACT_ATOMS: atom_id res chain seq x y z
N MET A 1 -17.19 -51.98 -36.44
CA MET A 1 -18.12 -50.85 -36.25
C MET A 1 -17.82 -50.23 -34.89
N ARG A 2 -17.22 -49.03 -34.82
CA ARG A 2 -17.05 -48.32 -33.54
C ARG A 2 -18.34 -47.55 -33.26
N ALA A 3 -18.94 -47.78 -32.09
CA ALA A 3 -20.10 -47.00 -31.65
C ALA A 3 -19.67 -45.55 -31.43
N GLN A 4 -20.39 -44.60 -32.03
CA GLN A 4 -20.29 -43.19 -31.65
C GLN A 4 -21.24 -42.98 -30.46
N THR A 5 -20.68 -42.54 -29.34
CA THR A 5 -21.48 -42.02 -28.23
C THR A 5 -22.11 -40.69 -28.63
N PRO A 6 -23.42 -40.49 -28.41
CA PRO A 6 -24.04 -39.18 -28.59
C PRO A 6 -23.37 -38.12 -27.71
N GLN A 7 -23.26 -36.89 -28.22
CA GLN A 7 -22.76 -35.77 -27.43
C GLN A 7 -23.83 -35.36 -26.39
N PRO A 8 -23.45 -35.04 -25.13
CA PRO A 8 -24.39 -34.52 -24.15
C PRO A 8 -24.97 -33.17 -24.57
N PRO A 9 -26.20 -32.82 -24.10
CA PRO A 9 -26.76 -31.49 -24.31
C PRO A 9 -25.95 -30.42 -23.55
N ASP A 10 -26.00 -29.19 -24.06
CA ASP A 10 -25.35 -28.04 -23.43
C ASP A 10 -26.03 -27.70 -22.08
N PRO A 11 -25.27 -27.22 -21.07
CA PRO A 11 -25.86 -26.77 -19.81
C PRO A 11 -26.80 -25.56 -19.99
N PRO A 12 -27.76 -25.36 -19.08
CA PRO A 12 -28.59 -24.16 -19.08
C PRO A 12 -27.76 -22.92 -18.78
N PHE A 13 -28.10 -21.79 -19.41
CA PHE A 13 -27.50 -20.51 -19.09
C PHE A 13 -27.94 -20.05 -17.69
N THR A 14 -26.97 -19.81 -16.81
CA THR A 14 -27.20 -19.19 -15.49
C THR A 14 -26.68 -17.75 -15.51
N PRO A 15 -27.56 -16.74 -15.36
CA PRO A 15 -27.13 -15.35 -15.24
C PRO A 15 -26.24 -15.17 -14.00
N GLU A 16 -25.17 -14.40 -14.15
CA GLU A 16 -24.31 -14.04 -13.02
C GLU A 16 -25.06 -13.06 -12.09
N PRO A 17 -24.91 -13.17 -10.75
CA PRO A 17 -25.47 -12.19 -9.84
C PRO A 17 -24.84 -10.80 -10.07
N PRO A 18 -25.55 -9.71 -9.73
CA PRO A 18 -24.98 -8.37 -9.83
C PRO A 18 -23.73 -8.26 -8.95
N SER A 19 -22.71 -7.56 -9.45
CA SER A 19 -21.52 -7.24 -8.65
C SER A 19 -21.92 -6.45 -7.40
N PRO A 20 -21.26 -6.66 -6.24
CA PRO A 20 -21.52 -5.87 -5.06
C PRO A 20 -21.23 -4.39 -5.33
N SER A 21 -22.01 -3.52 -4.68
CA SER A 21 -21.76 -2.08 -4.75
C SER A 21 -20.33 -1.77 -4.25
N PRO A 22 -19.63 -0.79 -4.83
CA PRO A 22 -18.35 -0.35 -4.31
C PRO A 22 -18.52 0.09 -2.85
N GLN A 23 -17.69 -0.45 -1.95
CA GLN A 23 -17.65 0.00 -0.58
C GLN A 23 -17.11 1.44 -0.54
N GLU A 24 -17.73 2.31 0.24
CA GLU A 24 -17.19 3.64 0.48
C GLU A 24 -15.80 3.50 1.12
N PRO A 25 -14.83 4.36 0.75
CA PRO A 25 -13.53 4.36 1.39
C PRO A 25 -13.69 4.65 2.89
N PRO A 26 -12.80 4.10 3.74
CA PRO A 26 -12.78 4.47 5.14
C PRO A 26 -12.55 5.98 5.29
N ASP A 27 -13.15 6.58 6.31
CA ASP A 27 -12.93 7.98 6.62
C ASP A 27 -11.45 8.19 6.98
N THR A 28 -10.72 8.88 6.11
CA THR A 28 -9.29 9.15 6.28
C THR A 28 -9.04 10.43 7.07
N VAL A 29 -10.08 11.10 7.58
CA VAL A 29 -9.91 12.34 8.34
C VAL A 29 -9.32 11.96 9.69
N PRO A 30 -8.10 12.42 10.01
CA PRO A 30 -7.54 12.17 11.32
C PRO A 30 -8.39 12.90 12.37
N ASP A 31 -8.65 12.22 13.48
CA ASP A 31 -9.36 12.82 14.59
C ASP A 31 -8.63 14.10 15.07
N PRO A 32 -9.29 15.29 15.06
CA PRO A 32 -8.64 16.55 15.39
C PRO A 32 -8.37 16.73 16.88
N THR A 33 -8.94 15.85 17.72
CA THR A 33 -8.70 15.83 19.17
C THR A 33 -7.57 14.87 19.56
N ARG A 34 -7.06 14.08 18.61
CA ARG A 34 -5.89 13.23 18.80
C ARG A 34 -4.65 14.10 19.02
N GLU A 35 -3.88 13.76 20.06
CA GLU A 35 -2.56 14.37 20.29
C GLU A 35 -1.68 14.23 19.03
N PRO A 36 -1.01 15.30 18.57
CA PRO A 36 -0.01 15.17 17.52
C PRO A 36 1.14 14.28 17.99
N PRO A 37 1.76 13.46 17.12
CA PRO A 37 2.92 12.68 17.52
C PRO A 37 4.05 13.59 17.99
N SER A 38 4.81 13.13 18.98
CA SER A 38 5.99 13.85 19.47
C SER A 38 7.04 14.01 18.35
N PRO A 39 7.70 15.18 18.26
CA PRO A 39 8.80 15.35 17.32
C PRO A 39 9.95 14.41 17.67
N PRO A 40 10.75 13.96 16.70
CA PRO A 40 11.94 13.17 16.98
C PRO A 40 12.87 13.95 17.92
N SER A 41 13.39 13.26 18.95
CA SER A 41 14.21 13.89 20.00
C SER A 41 15.58 14.38 19.52
N GLN A 42 15.99 14.01 18.30
CA GLN A 42 17.30 14.36 17.75
C GLN A 42 17.13 15.01 16.37
N PRO A 43 18.03 15.95 16.01
CA PRO A 43 18.08 16.43 14.64
C PRO A 43 18.29 15.24 13.70
N ILE A 44 17.70 15.30 12.50
CA ILE A 44 17.72 14.22 11.50
C ILE A 44 19.17 13.94 10.98
N GLY A 45 20.16 14.69 11.44
CA GLY A 45 21.58 14.44 11.21
C GLY A 45 22.47 15.22 12.18
N ASP A 46 23.77 15.02 12.05
CA ASP A 46 24.78 15.84 12.73
C ASP A 46 24.62 17.32 12.31
N PRO A 47 24.74 18.31 13.23
CA PRO A 47 24.76 19.71 12.83
C PRO A 47 25.87 19.94 11.79
N PRO A 48 25.72 20.91 10.87
CA PRO A 48 26.79 21.28 9.97
C PRO A 48 28.03 21.77 10.76
N PRO A 49 29.23 21.67 10.18
CA PRO A 49 30.44 22.07 10.88
C PRO A 49 30.40 23.58 11.10
N GLY A 50 30.89 24.04 12.25
CA GLY A 50 31.05 25.45 12.49
C GLY A 50 31.96 26.12 11.45
N PRO A 51 31.93 27.46 11.33
CA PRO A 51 32.69 28.19 10.33
C PRO A 51 34.22 28.02 10.42
N ASN A 52 34.73 27.53 11.55
CA ASN A 52 36.16 27.22 11.77
C ASN A 52 36.43 25.71 11.83
N GLU A 53 35.43 24.87 11.57
CA GLU A 53 35.55 23.42 11.61
C GLU A 53 35.70 22.85 10.20
N THR A 54 36.44 21.74 10.10
CA THR A 54 36.58 21.00 8.84
C THR A 54 35.23 20.37 8.46
N PRO A 55 34.90 20.23 7.16
CA PRO A 55 33.64 19.62 6.74
C PRO A 55 33.46 18.23 7.36
N HIS A 56 32.24 17.89 7.79
CA HIS A 56 31.87 16.52 8.12
C HIS A 56 31.94 15.71 6.83
N MET A 57 33.12 15.22 6.49
CA MET A 57 33.29 14.25 5.42
C MET A 57 32.61 12.98 5.93
N SER A 58 31.32 12.86 5.65
CA SER A 58 30.57 11.65 5.87
C SER A 58 31.36 10.51 5.23
N SER A 59 31.96 9.68 6.08
CA SER A 59 32.55 8.41 5.70
C SER A 59 31.39 7.51 5.23
N THR A 60 30.91 7.74 4.02
CA THR A 60 30.16 6.78 3.24
C THR A 60 31.17 5.70 2.81
N PHE A 61 31.53 4.83 3.75
CA PHE A 61 31.94 3.48 3.42
C PHE A 61 30.74 2.59 3.68
N HIS A 62 30.25 2.07 2.56
CA HIS A 62 29.15 1.14 2.31
C HIS A 62 28.95 0.03 3.35
#